data_AF-A0A952BSN4-F1
#
_entry.id   AF-A0A952BSN4-F1
#
_cell.length_a   1.000
_cell.length_b   1.000
_cell.length_c   1.000
_cell.angle_alpha   90.00
_cell.angle_beta   90.00
_cell.angle_gamma   90.00
#
_symmetry.space_group_name_H-M   'P 1'
#
loop_
_entity.id
_entity.type
_entity.pdbx_description
1 polymer ?
#
loop_
_entity_poly.entity_id
_entity_poly.type
_entity_poly.pdbx_seq_one_letter_code
_entity_poly.pdbx_strand_id
1 'polypeptide(L)'
;MTGSEPVDFCRVKKINEKGFGFLRSQYYEGDVFFHFTQIKREEQKSKLEKLKRGEFFLFFTSKQKPDNKRKVDQIWYEVSEIPPDKIPGLIVILLRELDEGKTNLFDLLYVFGELKKNGYLDEFTTERMYFSRKIMGFPTTIIPYLTVEETENFLKGLRFREISQQEKKPFWFDDMVKLLNEKGISISAN
;
A
#
# COMPACT_ATOMS: atom_id res chain seq x y z
N MET A 1 -27.84 9.04 7.77
CA MET A 1 -27.18 8.37 6.62
C MET A 1 -26.23 7.34 7.18
N THR A 2 -26.61 6.05 7.23
CA THR A 2 -25.71 4.97 7.64
C THR A 2 -24.82 4.62 6.45
N GLY A 3 -23.75 5.40 6.27
CA GLY A 3 -22.72 5.09 5.29
C GLY A 3 -22.13 3.71 5.59
N SER A 4 -21.91 2.91 4.54
CA SER A 4 -21.21 1.63 4.64
C SER A 4 -19.82 1.86 5.25
N GLU A 5 -19.41 1.07 6.25
CA GLU A 5 -18.09 1.22 6.89
C GLU A 5 -16.97 1.14 5.84
N PRO A 6 -15.98 2.05 5.87
CA PRO A 6 -14.92 2.07 4.88
C PRO A 6 -13.98 0.88 5.05
N VAL A 7 -13.38 0.47 3.93
CA VAL A 7 -12.33 -0.56 3.93
C VAL A 7 -11.02 0.08 4.31
N ASP A 8 -10.44 -0.47 5.37
CA ASP A 8 -9.15 -0.15 5.93
C ASP A 8 -8.14 -1.26 5.61
N PHE A 9 -6.86 -1.01 5.83
CA PHE A 9 -5.82 -1.99 5.54
C PHE A 9 -4.63 -1.91 6.48
N CYS A 10 -4.06 -3.05 6.83
CA CYS A 10 -2.94 -3.06 7.76
C CYS A 10 -2.06 -4.30 7.58
N ARG A 11 -0.75 -4.10 7.75
CA ARG A 11 0.17 -5.20 8.03
C ARG A 11 0.09 -5.57 9.51
N VAL A 12 -0.29 -6.81 9.80
CA VAL A 12 -0.31 -7.34 11.17
C VAL A 12 1.12 -7.55 11.65
N LYS A 13 1.51 -6.81 12.69
CA LYS A 13 2.87 -6.88 13.26
C LYS A 13 3.01 -7.90 14.38
N LYS A 14 1.98 -8.04 15.21
CA LYS A 14 2.00 -8.95 16.37
C LYS A 14 0.59 -9.34 16.76
N ILE A 15 0.41 -10.61 17.09
CA ILE A 15 -0.76 -11.13 17.79
C ILE A 15 -0.32 -11.49 19.21
N ASN A 16 -1.16 -11.22 20.19
CA ASN A 16 -0.92 -11.63 21.57
C ASN A 16 -1.14 -13.14 21.72
N GLU A 17 -0.45 -13.78 22.68
CA GLU A 17 -0.62 -15.19 23.06
C GLU A 17 -2.07 -15.55 23.40
N LYS A 18 -2.85 -14.55 23.83
CA LYS A 18 -4.29 -14.66 24.10
C LYS A 18 -5.17 -14.67 22.85
N GLY A 19 -4.60 -14.74 21.65
CA GLY A 19 -5.34 -14.87 20.39
C GLY A 19 -6.03 -13.58 19.91
N PHE A 20 -5.59 -12.40 20.33
CA PHE A 20 -6.12 -11.11 19.86
C PHE A 20 -5.01 -10.14 19.51
N GLY A 21 -5.35 -9.09 18.77
CA GLY A 21 -4.43 -8.01 18.45
C GLY A 21 -5.13 -6.69 18.11
N PHE A 22 -4.32 -5.73 17.71
CA PHE A 22 -4.74 -4.38 17.39
C PHE A 22 -4.23 -4.02 15.99
N LEU A 23 -5.15 -3.53 15.16
CA LEU A 23 -4.88 -3.10 13.81
C LEU A 23 -4.85 -1.59 13.78
N ARG A 24 -3.79 -1.03 13.21
CA ARG A 24 -3.77 0.40 12.93
C ARG A 24 -4.80 0.70 11.86
N SER A 25 -5.55 1.78 12.07
CA SER A 25 -6.58 2.25 11.16
C SER A 25 -6.11 3.50 10.43
N GLN A 26 -6.49 3.65 9.17
CA GLN A 26 -6.15 4.79 8.34
C GLN A 26 -7.21 5.89 8.50
N TYR A 27 -8.43 5.54 8.92
CA TYR A 27 -9.54 6.50 9.01
C TYR A 27 -9.80 7.06 10.41
N TYR A 28 -9.31 6.38 11.44
CA TYR A 28 -9.65 6.62 12.85
C TYR A 28 -8.38 6.61 13.69
N GLU A 29 -8.32 7.48 14.71
CA GLU A 29 -7.12 7.69 15.54
C GLU A 29 -6.77 6.49 16.44
N GLY A 30 -7.78 5.70 16.82
CA GLY A 30 -7.61 4.55 17.70
C GLY A 30 -7.32 3.25 16.96
N ASP A 31 -6.64 2.34 17.66
CA ASP A 31 -6.45 0.97 17.19
C ASP A 31 -7.79 0.21 17.13
N VAL A 32 -7.91 -0.63 16.10
CA VAL A 32 -9.06 -1.51 15.89
C VAL A 32 -8.77 -2.87 16.49
N PHE A 33 -9.60 -3.29 17.45
CA PHE A 33 -9.47 -4.60 18.06
C PHE A 33 -9.87 -5.70 17.08
N PHE A 34 -9.06 -6.76 17.01
CA PHE A 34 -9.38 -7.97 16.25
C PHE A 34 -9.08 -9.23 17.08
N HIS A 35 -9.87 -10.27 16.87
CA HIS A 35 -9.64 -11.59 17.45
C HIS A 35 -9.21 -12.58 16.37
N PHE A 36 -8.25 -13.46 16.67
CA PHE A 36 -7.65 -14.42 15.73
C PHE A 36 -8.68 -15.38 15.14
N THR A 37 -9.74 -15.71 15.88
CA THR A 37 -10.84 -16.55 15.37
C THR A 37 -11.58 -15.96 14.17
N GLN A 38 -11.43 -14.64 13.92
CA GLN A 38 -11.98 -14.00 12.72
C GLN A 38 -11.19 -14.36 11.45
N ILE A 39 -9.96 -14.89 11.60
CA ILE A 39 -9.15 -15.37 10.49
C ILE A 39 -9.60 -16.79 10.19
N LYS A 40 -10.21 -16.98 9.02
CA LYS A 40 -10.83 -18.27 8.64
C LYS A 40 -9.94 -19.17 7.81
N ARG A 41 -8.95 -18.62 7.11
CA ARG A 41 -8.09 -19.40 6.23
C ARG A 41 -6.90 -19.99 7.00
N GLU A 42 -6.74 -21.32 6.92
CA GLU A 42 -5.74 -22.07 7.69
C GLU A 42 -4.29 -21.72 7.32
N GLU A 43 -4.01 -21.39 6.05
CA GLU A 43 -2.66 -20.95 5.66
C GLU A 43 -2.28 -19.64 6.36
N GLN A 44 -3.20 -18.67 6.39
CA GLN A 44 -3.01 -17.39 7.06
C GLN A 44 -2.92 -17.57 8.58
N LYS A 45 -3.70 -18.48 9.17
CA LYS A 45 -3.54 -18.88 10.57
C LYS A 45 -2.14 -19.43 10.83
N SER A 46 -1.66 -20.35 10.01
CA SER A 46 -0.33 -20.96 10.17
C SER A 46 0.80 -19.93 10.02
N LYS A 47 0.70 -18.97 9.08
CA LYS A 47 1.66 -17.87 8.93
C LYS A 47 1.73 -17.00 10.19
N LEU A 48 0.58 -16.74 10.80
CA LEU A 48 0.47 -15.95 12.02
C LEU A 48 0.99 -16.69 13.26
N GLU A 49 0.67 -17.98 13.39
CA GLU A 49 1.16 -18.85 14.47
C GLU A 49 2.68 -19.02 14.43
N LYS A 50 3.26 -19.10 13.22
CA LYS A 50 4.71 -19.24 13.03
C LYS A 50 5.51 -17.97 13.31
N LEU A 51 4.86 -16.86 13.71
CA LEU A 51 5.45 -15.61 14.21
C LEU A 51 6.69 -15.11 13.44
N LYS A 52 6.77 -15.33 12.12
CA LYS A 52 7.67 -14.54 11.29
C LYS A 52 7.06 -13.16 11.17
N ARG A 53 7.58 -12.23 11.97
CA ARG A 53 7.17 -10.82 12.04
C ARG A 53 6.94 -10.27 10.62
N GLY A 54 5.75 -9.70 10.37
CA GLY A 54 5.55 -8.76 9.28
C GLY A 54 5.15 -9.32 7.90
N GLU A 55 4.67 -10.56 7.80
CA GLU A 55 4.31 -11.13 6.48
C GLU A 55 2.81 -11.21 6.21
N PHE A 56 1.96 -10.73 7.11
CA PHE A 56 0.51 -10.82 6.93
C PHE A 56 -0.13 -9.45 6.76
N PHE A 57 -0.74 -9.25 5.59
CA PHE A 57 -1.52 -8.06 5.25
C PHE A 57 -3.00 -8.43 5.21
N LEU A 58 -3.85 -7.50 5.65
CA LEU A 58 -5.29 -7.69 5.65
C LEU A 58 -6.01 -6.40 5.26
N PHE A 59 -7.19 -6.59 4.68
CA PHE A 59 -8.17 -5.55 4.42
C PHE A 59 -9.35 -5.80 5.35
N PHE A 60 -9.93 -4.75 5.91
CA PHE A 60 -11.00 -4.93 6.88
C PHE A 60 -11.93 -3.74 6.96
N THR A 61 -13.18 -3.99 7.36
CA THR A 61 -14.05 -2.94 7.90
C THR A 61 -14.08 -3.07 9.41
N SER A 62 -14.44 -2.00 10.11
CA SER A 62 -14.67 -2.10 11.54
C SER A 62 -15.74 -1.12 12.01
N LYS A 63 -16.45 -1.53 13.07
CA LYS A 63 -17.59 -0.80 13.63
C LYS A 63 -17.28 -0.35 15.05
N GLN A 64 -17.75 0.84 15.40
CA GLN A 64 -17.80 1.26 16.80
C GLN A 64 -18.81 0.40 17.55
N LYS A 65 -18.42 -0.08 18.73
CA LYS A 65 -19.27 -0.85 19.63
C LYS A 65 -19.77 0.05 20.77
N PRO A 66 -20.81 -0.37 21.54
CA PRO A 66 -21.34 0.42 22.65
C PRO A 66 -20.31 0.76 23.75
N ASP A 67 -19.20 0.01 23.83
CA ASP A 67 -18.07 0.28 24.73
C ASP A 67 -17.13 1.39 24.22
N ASN A 68 -17.54 2.14 23.19
CA ASN A 68 -16.74 3.14 22.46
C ASN A 68 -15.44 2.61 21.84
N LYS A 69 -15.25 1.28 21.77
CA LYS A 69 -14.12 0.67 21.08
C LYS A 69 -14.53 0.29 19.67
N ARG A 70 -13.56 0.35 18.75
CA ARG A 70 -13.76 -0.09 17.36
C ARG A 70 -13.26 -1.52 17.22
N LYS A 71 -14.09 -2.39 16.64
CA LYS A 71 -13.78 -3.81 16.44
C LYS A 71 -13.94 -4.18 14.98
N VAL A 72 -13.05 -5.05 14.48
CA VAL A 72 -13.15 -5.60 13.12
C VAL A 72 -14.53 -6.22 12.90
N ASP A 73 -15.15 -5.86 11.78
CA ASP A 73 -16.45 -6.34 11.33
C ASP A 73 -16.30 -7.39 10.23
N GLN A 74 -15.56 -7.06 9.17
CA GLN A 74 -15.25 -7.97 8.07
C GLN A 74 -13.75 -7.98 7.77
N ILE A 75 -13.24 -9.10 7.25
CA ILE A 75 -11.83 -9.29 6.86
C ILE A 75 -11.78 -9.87 5.46
N TRP A 76 -10.86 -9.34 4.66
CA TRP A 76 -10.46 -9.86 3.36
C TRP A 76 -8.94 -10.00 3.32
N TYR A 77 -8.47 -10.96 2.54
CA TYR A 77 -7.06 -11.28 2.42
C TYR A 77 -6.43 -10.72 1.15
N GLU A 78 -7.28 -10.49 0.15
CA GLU A 78 -6.91 -10.02 -1.17
C GLU A 78 -7.89 -8.92 -1.59
N VAL A 79 -7.42 -7.98 -2.40
CA VAL A 79 -8.28 -6.87 -2.87
C VAL A 79 -9.44 -7.38 -3.74
N SER A 80 -9.24 -8.48 -4.46
CA SER A 80 -10.26 -9.16 -5.28
C SER A 80 -11.47 -9.65 -4.49
N GLU A 81 -11.33 -9.87 -3.18
CA GLU A 81 -12.41 -10.35 -2.30
C GLU A 81 -13.27 -9.21 -1.75
N ILE A 82 -12.81 -7.97 -1.86
CA ILE A 82 -13.48 -6.80 -1.32
C ILE A 82 -14.70 -6.48 -2.20
N PRO A 83 -15.88 -6.17 -1.60
CA PRO A 83 -17.04 -5.73 -2.37
C PRO A 83 -16.70 -4.56 -3.30
N PRO A 84 -17.02 -4.62 -4.61
CA PRO A 84 -16.62 -3.60 -5.57
C PRO A 84 -17.06 -2.18 -5.20
N ASP A 85 -18.20 -2.02 -4.53
CA ASP A 85 -18.72 -0.73 -4.05
C ASP A 85 -17.83 -0.06 -3.00
N LYS A 86 -16.94 -0.83 -2.35
CA LYS A 86 -16.01 -0.35 -1.33
C LYS A 86 -14.63 0.02 -1.86
N ILE A 87 -14.27 -0.46 -3.05
CA ILE A 87 -12.97 -0.20 -3.69
C ILE A 87 -12.69 1.30 -3.89
N PRO A 88 -13.65 2.14 -4.34
CA PRO A 88 -13.39 3.57 -4.48
C PRO A 88 -12.94 4.24 -3.17
N GLY A 89 -13.52 3.83 -2.04
CA GLY A 89 -13.11 4.31 -0.72
C GLY A 89 -11.67 3.92 -0.36
N LEU A 90 -11.28 2.70 -0.69
CA LEU A 90 -9.91 2.18 -0.50
C LEU A 90 -8.88 2.96 -1.35
N ILE A 91 -9.22 3.30 -2.58
CA ILE A 91 -8.37 4.11 -3.47
C ILE A 91 -8.16 5.52 -2.89
N VAL A 92 -9.25 6.17 -2.42
CA VAL A 92 -9.19 7.51 -1.84
C VAL A 92 -8.28 7.55 -0.60
N ILE A 93 -8.38 6.55 0.29
CA ILE A 93 -7.55 6.51 1.49
C ILE A 93 -6.09 6.19 1.18
N LEU A 94 -5.82 5.30 0.22
CA LEU A 94 -4.47 5.00 -0.24
C LEU A 94 -3.79 6.27 -0.75
N LEU A 95 -4.49 7.02 -1.62
CA LEU A 95 -3.99 8.26 -2.19
C LEU A 95 -3.67 9.31 -1.13
N ARG A 96 -4.59 9.52 -0.18
CA ARG A 96 -4.36 10.42 0.96
C ARG A 96 -3.15 9.98 1.79
N GLU A 97 -3.02 8.68 2.06
CA GLU A 97 -1.89 8.18 2.84
C GLU A 97 -0.54 8.27 2.11
N LEU A 98 -0.56 8.20 0.77
CA LEU A 98 0.61 8.43 -0.09
C LEU A 98 1.07 9.89 -0.09
N ASP A 99 0.15 10.85 0.07
CA ASP A 99 0.48 12.28 0.08
C ASP A 99 0.85 12.81 1.47
N GLU A 100 0.09 12.46 2.50
CA GLU A 100 0.20 13.10 3.82
C GLU A 100 0.11 12.14 5.01
N GLY A 101 -0.12 10.85 4.74
CA GLY A 101 -0.35 9.85 5.78
C GLY A 101 0.88 9.49 6.62
N LYS A 102 0.65 8.72 7.68
CA LYS A 102 1.70 8.17 8.54
C LYS A 102 1.97 6.68 8.28
N THR A 103 1.24 6.07 7.34
CA THR A 103 1.43 4.67 6.94
C THR A 103 2.77 4.49 6.22
N ASN A 104 3.43 3.34 6.43
CA ASN A 104 4.72 3.04 5.83
C ASN A 104 4.58 2.93 4.30
N LEU A 105 5.54 3.49 3.54
CA LEU A 105 5.47 3.51 2.08
C LEU A 105 5.38 2.11 1.46
N PHE A 106 6.08 1.11 1.98
CA PHE A 106 6.01 -0.26 1.44
C PHE A 106 4.65 -0.92 1.69
N ASP A 107 3.96 -0.57 2.77
CA ASP A 107 2.58 -1.03 3.01
C ASP A 107 1.62 -0.39 2.01
N LEU A 108 1.82 0.89 1.69
CA LEU A 108 1.04 1.60 0.68
C LEU A 108 1.29 1.04 -0.72
N LEU A 109 2.55 0.77 -1.07
CA LEU A 109 2.93 0.20 -2.35
C LEU A 109 2.40 -1.22 -2.53
N TYR A 110 2.30 -2.01 -1.45
CA TYR A 110 1.65 -3.31 -1.48
C TYR A 110 0.17 -3.17 -1.91
N VAL A 111 -0.58 -2.27 -1.26
CA VAL A 111 -2.00 -2.03 -1.62
C VAL A 111 -2.15 -1.47 -3.02
N PHE A 112 -1.28 -0.54 -3.41
CA PHE A 112 -1.21 -0.03 -4.78
C PHE A 112 -1.03 -1.17 -5.80
N GLY A 113 -0.06 -2.05 -5.57
CA GLY A 113 0.22 -3.19 -6.45
C GLY A 113 -0.96 -4.14 -6.56
N GLU A 114 -1.64 -4.42 -5.44
CA GLU A 114 -2.84 -5.26 -5.43
C GLU A 114 -4.01 -4.61 -6.18
N LEU A 115 -4.27 -3.31 -5.99
CA LEU A 115 -5.31 -2.59 -6.74
C LEU A 115 -5.02 -2.57 -8.24
N LYS A 116 -3.77 -2.29 -8.62
CA LYS A 116 -3.33 -2.27 -10.02
C LYS A 116 -3.46 -3.65 -10.68
N LYS A 117 -2.97 -4.70 -10.02
CA LYS A 117 -3.05 -6.09 -10.52
C LYS A 117 -4.48 -6.53 -10.79
N ASN A 118 -5.44 -6.05 -9.99
CA ASN A 118 -6.85 -6.38 -10.14
C ASN A 118 -7.62 -5.40 -11.05
N GLY A 119 -6.93 -4.46 -11.71
CA GLY A 119 -7.55 -3.54 -12.68
C GLY A 119 -8.46 -2.48 -12.03
N TYR A 120 -8.27 -2.18 -10.75
CA TYR A 120 -9.10 -1.20 -10.02
C TYR A 120 -8.64 0.25 -10.17
N LEU A 121 -7.46 0.48 -10.75
CA LEU A 121 -6.92 1.82 -10.96
C LEU A 121 -7.04 2.22 -12.42
N ASP A 122 -7.66 3.36 -12.68
CA ASP A 122 -7.58 4.02 -13.98
C ASP A 122 -6.21 4.71 -14.17
N GLU A 123 -5.92 5.12 -15.41
CA GLU A 123 -4.65 5.73 -15.79
C GLU A 123 -4.39 7.03 -15.00
N PHE A 124 -5.40 7.88 -14.85
CA PHE A 124 -5.29 9.16 -14.15
C PHE A 124 -4.95 8.99 -12.66
N THR A 125 -5.65 8.07 -11.98
CA THR A 125 -5.43 7.76 -10.57
C THR A 125 -4.07 7.13 -10.38
N THR A 126 -3.68 6.24 -11.29
CA THR A 126 -2.38 5.57 -11.29
C THR A 126 -1.25 6.59 -11.43
N GLU A 127 -1.33 7.51 -12.39
CA GLU A 127 -0.36 8.59 -12.57
C GLU A 127 -0.28 9.49 -11.33
N ARG A 128 -1.42 9.88 -10.77
CA ARG A 128 -1.44 10.69 -9.54
C ARG A 128 -0.74 9.99 -8.37
N MET A 129 -0.87 8.67 -8.25
CA MET A 129 -0.16 7.91 -7.22
C MET A 129 1.35 7.90 -7.46
N TYR A 130 1.82 7.75 -8.70
CA TYR A 130 3.26 7.78 -9.03
C TYR A 130 3.94 9.06 -8.56
N PHE A 131 3.26 10.19 -8.68
CA PHE A 131 3.80 11.49 -8.30
C PHE A 131 3.36 11.97 -6.91
N SER A 132 2.82 11.06 -6.08
CA SER A 132 2.49 11.36 -4.70
C SER A 132 3.72 11.75 -3.88
N ARG A 133 3.50 12.54 -2.82
CA ARG A 133 4.59 13.13 -2.03
C ARG A 133 5.58 12.08 -1.49
N LYS A 134 5.10 10.94 -0.98
CA LYS A 134 5.97 9.89 -0.44
C LYS A 134 6.79 9.18 -1.52
N ILE A 135 6.19 8.88 -2.67
CA ILE A 135 6.91 8.26 -3.78
C ILE A 135 7.97 9.22 -4.30
N MET A 136 7.65 10.51 -4.46
CA MET A 136 8.63 11.51 -4.90
C MET A 136 9.78 11.74 -3.90
N GLY A 137 9.57 11.43 -2.62
CA GLY A 137 10.65 11.39 -1.64
C GLY A 137 11.62 10.23 -1.83
N PHE A 138 11.15 9.10 -2.37
CA PHE A 138 11.91 7.87 -2.59
C PHE A 138 11.48 7.17 -3.89
N PRO A 139 11.74 7.79 -5.07
CA PRO A 139 11.13 7.37 -6.34
C PRO A 139 11.60 5.99 -6.81
N THR A 140 12.71 5.48 -6.29
CA THR A 140 13.17 4.10 -6.56
C THR A 140 12.18 3.04 -6.08
N THR A 141 11.36 3.36 -5.08
CA THR A 141 10.46 2.38 -4.44
C THR A 141 9.27 1.95 -5.30
N ILE A 142 8.81 2.80 -6.23
CA ILE A 142 7.67 2.47 -7.11
C ILE A 142 8.09 1.59 -8.30
N ILE A 143 9.37 1.64 -8.70
CA ILE A 143 9.91 0.95 -9.89
C ILE A 143 9.53 -0.54 -9.97
N PRO A 144 9.59 -1.35 -8.89
CA PRO A 144 9.19 -2.76 -8.95
C PRO A 144 7.74 -3.00 -9.39
N TYR A 145 6.87 -2.00 -9.22
CA TYR A 145 5.44 -2.08 -9.54
C TYR A 145 5.10 -1.56 -10.94
N LEU A 146 6.10 -1.05 -11.68
CA LEU A 146 5.93 -0.49 -13.01
C LEU A 146 6.36 -1.49 -14.09
N THR A 147 5.60 -1.53 -15.17
CA THR A 147 6.06 -2.08 -16.46
C THR A 147 7.21 -1.24 -17.02
N VAL A 148 7.85 -1.72 -18.09
CA VAL A 148 8.90 -0.96 -18.77
C VAL A 148 8.36 0.39 -19.27
N GLU A 149 7.22 0.38 -19.97
CA GLU A 149 6.57 1.57 -20.50
C GLU A 149 6.20 2.57 -19.39
N GLU A 150 5.57 2.10 -18.31
CA GLU A 150 5.23 2.96 -17.17
C GLU A 150 6.49 3.52 -16.48
N THR A 151 7.57 2.74 -16.44
CA THR A 151 8.85 3.22 -15.90
C THR A 151 9.39 4.35 -16.75
N GLU A 152 9.38 4.23 -18.08
CA GLU A 152 9.82 5.29 -18.98
C GLU A 152 8.97 6.56 -18.84
N ASN A 153 7.65 6.42 -18.74
CA ASN A 153 6.75 7.56 -18.53
C ASN A 153 6.96 8.21 -17.16
N PHE A 154 7.17 7.42 -16.11
CA PHE A 154 7.53 7.91 -14.80
C PHE A 154 8.85 8.69 -14.82
N LEU A 155 9.89 8.19 -15.49
CA LEU A 155 11.18 8.87 -15.63
C LEU A 155 11.06 10.20 -16.39
N LYS A 156 10.21 10.26 -17.42
CA LYS A 156 9.89 11.52 -18.12
C LYS A 156 9.25 12.53 -17.17
N GLY A 157 8.22 12.14 -16.43
CA GLY A 157 7.56 13.02 -15.45
C GLY A 157 8.47 13.43 -14.30
N LEU A 158 9.38 12.54 -13.87
CA LEU A 158 10.41 12.82 -12.87
C LEU A 158 11.50 13.77 -13.39
N ARG A 159 11.57 14.02 -14.71
CA ARG A 159 12.66 14.77 -15.36
C ARG A 159 14.02 14.15 -15.08
N PHE A 160 14.08 12.81 -15.15
CA PHE A 160 15.26 12.05 -14.77
C PHE A 160 16.47 12.37 -15.65
N ARG A 161 16.25 12.71 -16.92
CA ARG A 161 17.31 13.14 -17.84
C ARG A 161 17.93 14.46 -17.37
N GLU A 162 17.14 15.47 -17.03
CA GLU A 162 17.67 16.72 -16.51
C GLU A 162 18.42 16.50 -15.18
N ILE A 163 17.89 15.63 -14.31
CA ILE A 163 18.56 15.24 -13.06
C ILE A 163 19.93 14.59 -13.33
N SER A 164 20.04 13.73 -14.35
CA SER A 164 21.31 13.06 -14.70
C SER A 164 22.42 14.01 -15.12
N GLN A 165 22.07 15.20 -15.60
CA GLN A 165 23.00 16.24 -16.06
C GLN A 165 23.42 17.18 -14.92
N GLN A 166 22.80 17.11 -13.74
CA GLN A 166 23.15 17.93 -12.61
C GLN A 166 24.50 17.52 -11.99
N GLU A 167 25.26 18.52 -11.55
CA GLU A 167 26.51 18.32 -10.81
C GLU A 167 26.27 17.54 -9.51
N LYS A 168 25.24 17.93 -8.77
CA LYS A 168 24.79 17.25 -7.55
C LYS A 168 23.48 16.53 -7.78
N LYS A 169 23.55 15.20 -7.82
CA LYS A 169 22.38 14.33 -8.02
C LYS A 169 21.68 14.02 -6.69
N PRO A 170 20.37 13.71 -6.71
CA PRO A 170 19.66 13.22 -5.53
C PRO A 170 20.29 11.94 -4.98
N PHE A 171 20.16 11.71 -3.67
CA PHE A 171 20.76 10.56 -2.99
C PHE A 171 20.30 9.20 -3.56
N TRP A 172 19.13 9.14 -4.17
CA TRP A 172 18.54 7.93 -4.75
C TRP A 172 18.94 7.69 -6.21
N PHE A 173 19.72 8.59 -6.83
CA PHE A 173 20.00 8.54 -8.26
C PHE A 173 20.73 7.25 -8.68
N ASP A 174 21.80 6.89 -7.99
CA ASP A 174 22.60 5.70 -8.35
C ASP A 174 21.80 4.41 -8.18
N ASP A 175 20.96 4.33 -7.14
CA ASP A 175 20.02 3.23 -6.92
C ASP A 175 18.99 3.15 -8.06
N MET A 176 18.51 4.29 -8.56
CA MET A 176 17.62 4.33 -9.72
C MET A 176 18.32 3.77 -10.95
N VAL A 177 19.53 4.23 -11.27
CA VAL A 177 20.31 3.73 -12.42
C VAL A 177 20.47 2.21 -12.35
N LYS A 178 20.81 1.69 -11.16
CA LYS A 178 20.93 0.25 -10.93
C LYS A 178 19.61 -0.49 -11.24
N LEU A 179 18.49 -0.02 -10.69
CA LEU A 179 17.17 -0.63 -10.92
C LEU A 179 16.74 -0.58 -12.40
N LEU A 180 17.07 0.50 -13.10
CA LEU A 180 16.77 0.64 -14.54
C LEU A 180 17.58 -0.36 -15.36
N ASN A 181 18.88 -0.53 -15.06
CA ASN A 181 19.71 -1.53 -15.71
C ASN A 181 19.19 -2.96 -15.46
N GLU A 182 18.75 -3.28 -14.24
CA GLU A 182 18.13 -4.57 -13.89
C GLU A 182 16.83 -4.82 -14.67
N LYS A 183 16.08 -3.76 -14.98
CA LYS A 183 14.88 -3.81 -15.84
C LYS A 183 15.17 -3.76 -17.34
N GLY A 184 16.44 -3.69 -17.75
CA GLY A 184 16.83 -3.57 -19.16
C GLY A 184 16.50 -2.21 -19.79
N ILE A 185 16.28 -1.17 -18.97
CA ILE A 185 16.01 0.19 -19.43
C ILE A 185 17.33 0.93 -19.51
N SER A 186 17.77 1.21 -20.74
CA SER A 186 18.97 2.02 -20.96
C SER A 186 18.62 3.50 -20.89
N ILE A 187 19.39 4.25 -20.09
CA ILE A 187 19.34 5.70 -20.10
C ILE A 187 20.18 6.16 -21.31
N SER A 188 19.63 6.09 -22.51
CA SER A 188 20.35 6.50 -23.72
C SER A 188 20.61 8.01 -23.69
N ALA A 189 21.88 8.39 -23.78
CA ALA A 189 22.32 9.76 -24.04
C ALA A 189 22.12 10.09 -25.53
N ASN A 190 20.92 10.54 -25.92
CA ASN A 190 20.70 11.20 -27.20
C ASN A 190 20.27 12.63 -26.96
#